data_AF-A0A094DNC2-F1
#
_entry.id   AF-A0A094DNC2-F1
#
_cell.length_a   1.000
_cell.length_b   1.000
_cell.length_c   1.000
_cell.angle_alpha   90.00
_cell.angle_beta   90.00
_cell.angle_gamma   90.00
#
_symmetry.space_group_name_H-M   'P 1'
#
loop_
_entity.id
_entity.type
_entity.pdbx_description
1 polymer ?
#
loop_
_entity_poly.entity_id
_entity_poly.type
_entity_poly.pdbx_seq_one_letter_code
_entity_poly.pdbx_strand_id
1 'polypeptide(L)'
;MSNLFSGISGRFRGAQSKTGQSKPPVGSNDGQGPPPVPNLQNSNNPAPNLAPRMPPLPASPSLSSSISLGESAAPPATNSSDPLSGYNLPRPKPLWLNAMHAKHIVKGNFMTLSAKPKTLEQGEWVAHQVVEHYRNLWLFVRVIHEKDEDGTTICNPKTCPRMSAGANHSFTWLNSRREPVEVPAHEYISLMQRWISGKVENTDIFPTDPASVSFAYNTAAPGPAASSTYPSGSGSSSAGTPIPAPPTSSNLPISALSGSDWVGKSSGFPPEFVEVCQAIFRQMFRVYAHLYWAHFSEPFYDLSLEKQLNSCFSHFILTAMALEMLKPHELDPMQPLVDLWAANGTFPPESRAYACANVEAGKRLLEISGAA
;
A
#
# COMPACT_ATOMS: atom_id res chain seq x y z
N MET A 1 41.65 11.89 -20.52
CA MET A 1 42.35 12.13 -19.25
C MET A 1 41.30 12.19 -18.15
N SER A 2 41.34 11.48 -17.02
CA SER A 2 42.13 10.30 -16.64
C SER A 2 41.39 9.61 -15.48
N ASN A 3 41.23 8.28 -15.51
CA ASN A 3 40.70 7.52 -14.37
C ASN A 3 41.74 7.48 -13.23
N LEU A 4 41.30 7.45 -11.96
CA LEU A 4 42.11 6.94 -10.86
C LEU A 4 41.30 6.05 -9.89
N PHE A 5 41.62 4.75 -9.93
CA PHE A 5 41.66 3.71 -8.88
C PHE A 5 40.52 3.64 -7.83
N SER A 6 39.80 2.53 -7.60
CA SER A 6 40.03 1.08 -7.76
C SER A 6 40.96 0.40 -6.74
N GLY A 7 40.37 -0.52 -5.95
CA GLY A 7 41.02 -1.74 -5.50
C GLY A 7 41.48 -1.82 -4.03
N ILE A 8 40.87 -2.73 -3.27
CA ILE A 8 41.59 -3.77 -2.50
C ILE A 8 40.64 -4.94 -2.20
N SER A 9 41.10 -6.15 -2.48
CA SER A 9 40.48 -7.41 -2.08
C SER A 9 41.61 -8.38 -1.78
N GLY A 10 41.59 -9.03 -0.61
CA GLY A 10 42.73 -9.78 -0.08
C GLY A 10 42.32 -11.03 0.69
N ARG A 11 42.34 -12.18 0.01
CA ARG A 11 42.38 -13.51 0.64
C ARG A 11 43.83 -13.87 0.99
N PHE A 12 44.06 -14.46 2.17
CA PHE A 12 45.17 -15.41 2.37
C PHE A 12 44.77 -16.55 3.32
N ARG A 13 45.43 -17.72 3.19
CA ARG A 13 45.04 -19.00 3.79
C ARG A 13 46.28 -19.86 4.09
N GLY A 14 46.40 -20.40 5.31
CA GLY A 14 47.40 -21.42 5.72
C GLY A 14 48.78 -20.89 6.20
N ALA A 15 49.59 -21.64 6.98
CA ALA A 15 49.37 -22.92 7.68
C ALA A 15 50.54 -23.26 8.67
N GLN A 16 50.28 -24.14 9.69
CA GLN A 16 51.23 -25.06 10.40
C GLN A 16 52.41 -24.48 11.25
N SER A 17 53.01 -25.17 12.25
CA SER A 17 52.67 -26.36 13.10
C SER A 17 53.67 -26.53 14.29
N LYS A 18 53.36 -27.42 15.27
CA LYS A 18 54.23 -28.19 16.26
C LYS A 18 53.60 -28.29 17.68
N THR A 19 53.78 -29.30 18.56
CA THR A 19 53.82 -30.81 18.53
C THR A 19 53.99 -31.39 19.97
N GLY A 20 53.39 -32.57 20.29
CA GLY A 20 53.66 -33.42 21.49
C GLY A 20 52.51 -33.47 22.53
N GLN A 21 51.73 -34.56 22.77
CA GLN A 21 51.97 -35.93 23.33
C GLN A 21 52.36 -35.94 24.84
N SER A 22 51.70 -36.71 25.75
CA SER A 22 51.56 -38.19 25.76
C SER A 22 50.50 -38.83 26.73
N LYS A 23 49.78 -39.86 26.21
CA LYS A 23 49.19 -41.16 26.70
C LYS A 23 48.75 -41.53 28.18
N PRO A 24 47.95 -42.63 28.37
CA PRO A 24 47.03 -42.90 29.51
C PRO A 24 47.25 -44.27 30.26
N PRO A 25 46.24 -44.81 31.01
CA PRO A 25 45.99 -46.28 31.11
C PRO A 25 44.51 -46.75 30.93
N VAL A 26 44.24 -48.05 31.13
CA VAL A 26 43.09 -48.93 30.69
C VAL A 26 42.35 -49.55 31.92
N GLY A 27 41.11 -50.09 31.92
CA GLY A 27 40.09 -50.48 30.89
C GLY A 27 38.64 -50.16 31.30
N SER A 28 37.57 -50.96 31.12
CA SER A 28 37.31 -52.35 30.64
C SER A 28 35.85 -52.48 30.09
N ASN A 29 35.49 -53.62 29.47
CA ASN A 29 34.17 -53.93 28.86
C ASN A 29 32.96 -53.86 29.83
N ASP A 30 31.79 -53.45 29.31
CA ASP A 30 30.67 -54.36 29.00
C ASP A 30 29.65 -53.68 28.06
N GLY A 31 28.83 -54.44 27.32
CA GLY A 31 28.10 -53.93 26.15
C GLY A 31 26.59 -54.19 26.12
N GLN A 32 25.90 -53.50 25.22
CA GLN A 32 24.60 -53.86 24.65
C GLN A 32 24.33 -53.04 23.37
N GLY A 33 23.76 -53.67 22.34
CA GLY A 33 23.50 -53.05 21.03
C GLY A 33 22.10 -52.46 20.87
N PRO A 34 21.85 -51.61 19.86
CA PRO A 34 20.55 -50.97 19.63
C PRO A 34 19.57 -51.84 18.82
N PRO A 35 18.24 -51.75 19.05
CA PRO A 35 17.20 -52.41 18.27
C PRO A 35 16.77 -51.61 17.02
N PRO A 36 16.00 -52.21 16.07
CA PRO A 36 15.92 -51.72 14.68
C PRO A 36 14.63 -50.95 14.30
N VAL A 37 14.69 -50.33 13.11
CA VAL A 37 13.57 -49.72 12.36
C VAL A 37 12.64 -50.75 11.69
N PRO A 38 11.33 -50.46 11.57
CA PRO A 38 10.43 -51.04 10.56
C PRO A 38 10.19 -50.09 9.36
N ASN A 39 9.84 -50.69 8.21
CA ASN A 39 9.63 -50.05 6.89
C ASN A 39 8.15 -50.18 6.45
N LEU A 40 7.83 -49.76 5.20
CA LEU A 40 6.52 -49.76 4.50
C LEU A 40 5.77 -48.41 4.60
N GLN A 41 5.09 -47.88 3.58
CA GLN A 41 4.82 -48.37 2.22
C GLN A 41 4.56 -47.22 1.21
N ASN A 42 4.64 -47.52 -0.09
CA ASN A 42 4.53 -46.57 -1.21
C ASN A 42 3.07 -46.26 -1.61
N SER A 43 2.75 -45.03 -2.04
CA SER A 43 1.52 -44.69 -2.79
C SER A 43 1.62 -43.34 -3.53
N ASN A 44 1.30 -43.34 -4.83
CA ASN A 44 1.33 -42.18 -5.73
C ASN A 44 -0.03 -41.43 -5.77
N ASN A 45 -0.01 -40.10 -5.61
CA ASN A 45 -0.58 -39.08 -6.52
C ASN A 45 -0.85 -37.75 -5.78
N PRO A 46 -0.51 -36.59 -6.36
CA PRO A 46 -0.87 -35.28 -5.80
C PRO A 46 -2.29 -34.86 -6.24
N ALA A 47 -3.12 -34.43 -5.28
CA ALA A 47 -4.36 -33.71 -5.56
C ALA A 47 -4.08 -32.20 -5.74
N PRO A 48 -4.88 -31.47 -6.54
CA PRO A 48 -4.67 -30.04 -6.76
C PRO A 48 -5.01 -29.24 -5.49
N ASN A 49 -4.09 -28.37 -5.08
CA ASN A 49 -4.19 -27.60 -3.84
C ASN A 49 -5.11 -26.37 -4.06
N LEU A 50 -6.41 -26.53 -3.87
CA LEU A 50 -7.40 -25.45 -3.98
C LEU A 50 -7.30 -24.50 -2.76
N ALA A 51 -6.67 -23.35 -2.95
CA ALA A 51 -6.65 -22.27 -1.96
C ALA A 51 -8.08 -21.74 -1.70
N PRO A 52 -8.49 -21.46 -0.43
CA PRO A 52 -9.82 -20.95 -0.15
C PRO A 52 -10.01 -19.50 -0.65
N ARG A 53 -10.93 -19.32 -1.60
CA ARG A 53 -11.37 -18.01 -2.11
C ARG A 53 -11.93 -17.14 -0.96
N MET A 54 -11.30 -16.00 -0.68
CA MET A 54 -11.78 -15.06 0.33
C MET A 54 -12.81 -14.06 -0.26
N PRO A 55 -13.95 -13.80 0.42
CA PRO A 55 -14.83 -12.67 0.09
C PRO A 55 -14.20 -11.33 0.51
N PRO A 56 -14.66 -10.19 -0.06
CA PRO A 56 -14.18 -8.86 0.32
C PRO A 56 -14.43 -8.55 1.80
N LEU A 57 -13.52 -7.76 2.39
CA LEU A 57 -13.64 -7.31 3.78
C LEU A 57 -14.80 -6.31 3.91
N PRO A 58 -15.67 -6.44 4.93
CA PRO A 58 -16.69 -5.44 5.21
C PRO A 58 -16.04 -4.11 5.60
N ALA A 59 -16.64 -3.00 5.19
CA ALA A 59 -16.22 -1.68 5.62
C ALA A 59 -16.31 -1.59 7.16
N SER A 60 -15.22 -1.17 7.81
CA SER A 60 -15.26 -0.85 9.24
C SER A 60 -16.25 0.29 9.45
N PRO A 61 -17.31 0.15 10.26
CA PRO A 61 -18.22 1.25 10.51
C PRO A 61 -17.48 2.33 11.31
N SER A 62 -17.43 3.55 10.78
CA SER A 62 -17.05 4.73 11.56
C SER A 62 -18.05 4.88 12.71
N LEU A 63 -17.58 4.79 13.96
CA LEU A 63 -18.39 4.96 15.17
C LEU A 63 -18.72 6.45 15.43
N SER A 64 -19.29 7.12 14.43
CA SER A 64 -19.67 8.54 14.47
C SER A 64 -21.07 8.77 15.07
N SER A 65 -21.75 7.72 15.55
CA SER A 65 -23.20 7.71 15.75
C SER A 65 -23.69 7.16 17.10
N SER A 66 -22.95 7.35 18.21
CA SER A 66 -23.53 7.21 19.57
C SER A 66 -22.64 7.68 20.73
N ILE A 67 -22.53 9.00 20.99
CA ILE A 67 -22.56 9.56 22.36
C ILE A 67 -23.26 10.92 22.30
N SER A 68 -24.45 11.03 22.88
CA SER A 68 -25.06 12.31 23.24
C SER A 68 -25.62 12.21 24.66
N LEU A 69 -24.76 12.47 25.64
CA LEU A 69 -25.14 12.82 27.01
C LEU A 69 -23.93 13.43 27.71
N GLY A 70 -24.02 14.69 28.15
CA GLY A 70 -22.88 15.44 28.69
C GLY A 70 -23.13 16.93 28.67
N GLU A 71 -24.08 17.39 29.49
CA GLU A 71 -24.51 18.78 29.54
C GLU A 71 -23.46 19.69 30.20
N SER A 72 -22.99 20.72 29.47
CA SER A 72 -22.19 21.82 30.02
C SER A 72 -22.23 23.05 29.11
N ALA A 73 -23.11 23.99 29.48
CA ALA A 73 -23.18 25.41 29.11
C ALA A 73 -22.47 25.88 27.82
N ALA A 74 -23.24 26.02 26.73
CA ALA A 74 -22.84 26.80 25.56
C ALA A 74 -23.23 28.29 25.72
N PRO A 75 -22.39 29.25 25.28
CA PRO A 75 -22.77 30.67 25.19
C PRO A 75 -23.77 30.91 24.03
N PRO A 76 -24.50 32.05 24.02
CA PRO A 76 -25.62 32.26 23.09
C PRO A 76 -25.17 32.31 21.63
N ALA A 77 -26.01 31.73 20.76
CA ALA A 77 -25.75 31.61 19.34
C ALA A 77 -25.69 32.98 18.64
N THR A 78 -24.50 33.33 18.13
CA THR A 78 -24.35 34.36 17.09
C THR A 78 -24.59 33.75 15.72
N ASN A 79 -25.29 34.46 14.84
CA ASN A 79 -25.55 34.03 13.46
C ASN A 79 -24.24 33.86 12.67
N SER A 80 -23.73 32.63 12.61
CA SER A 80 -22.66 32.22 11.69
C SER A 80 -22.70 30.72 11.48
N SER A 81 -23.09 30.29 10.28
CA SER A 81 -22.83 28.94 9.78
C SER A 81 -21.33 28.80 9.47
N ASP A 82 -20.50 28.73 10.51
CA ASP A 82 -19.05 28.53 10.35
C ASP A 82 -18.84 27.19 9.61
N PRO A 83 -18.26 27.19 8.40
CA PRO A 83 -18.08 25.97 7.61
C PRO A 83 -17.17 24.94 8.31
N LEU A 84 -16.45 25.32 9.36
CA LEU A 84 -15.63 24.43 10.19
C LEU A 84 -16.40 23.71 11.31
N SER A 85 -17.66 24.08 11.56
CA SER A 85 -18.46 23.51 12.66
C SER A 85 -18.67 21.99 12.53
N GLY A 86 -18.77 21.47 11.30
CA GLY A 86 -18.94 20.04 11.03
C GLY A 86 -17.74 19.17 11.41
N TYR A 87 -16.55 19.74 11.58
CA TYR A 87 -15.31 18.96 11.77
C TYR A 87 -14.95 18.68 13.23
N ASN A 88 -15.64 19.29 14.21
CA ASN A 88 -15.40 19.08 15.64
C ASN A 88 -13.90 19.18 16.04
N LEU A 89 -13.18 20.14 15.43
CA LEU A 89 -11.75 20.33 15.63
C LEU A 89 -11.41 20.77 17.07
N PRO A 90 -10.30 20.30 17.66
CA PRO A 90 -9.87 20.72 18.98
C PRO A 90 -9.47 22.21 19.01
N ARG A 91 -9.40 22.76 20.23
CA ARG A 91 -8.95 24.13 20.52
C ARG A 91 -7.81 24.05 21.55
N PRO A 92 -6.59 24.52 21.24
CA PRO A 92 -6.14 25.10 19.97
C PRO A 92 -6.23 24.12 18.80
N LYS A 93 -6.30 24.66 17.57
CA LYS A 93 -6.34 23.84 16.34
C LYS A 93 -5.01 23.09 16.15
N PRO A 94 -5.02 21.88 15.55
CA PRO A 94 -3.79 21.14 15.28
C PRO A 94 -2.83 21.90 14.36
N LEU A 95 -1.52 21.73 14.59
CA LEU A 95 -0.47 22.50 13.91
C LEU A 95 -0.46 22.31 12.38
N TRP A 96 -0.83 21.12 11.90
CA TRP A 96 -0.94 20.77 10.48
C TRP A 96 -2.11 21.42 9.75
N LEU A 97 -3.08 22.01 10.45
CA LEU A 97 -4.13 22.84 9.85
C LEU A 97 -3.74 24.31 9.70
N ASN A 98 -2.56 24.72 10.18
CA ASN A 98 -2.04 26.04 9.87
C ASN A 98 -1.44 26.05 8.46
N ALA A 99 -1.95 26.92 7.59
CA ALA A 99 -1.48 27.10 6.22
C ALA A 99 0.03 27.42 6.11
N MET A 100 0.63 27.96 7.16
CA MET A 100 2.07 28.21 7.21
C MET A 100 2.92 26.94 7.33
N HIS A 101 2.34 25.86 7.88
CA HIS A 101 3.01 24.57 8.12
C HIS A 101 2.51 23.47 7.16
N ALA A 102 1.33 23.64 6.56
CA ALA A 102 0.77 22.77 5.52
C ALA A 102 1.42 22.94 4.12
N LYS A 103 2.68 23.39 4.06
CA LYS A 103 3.43 23.70 2.83
C LYS A 103 4.16 22.48 2.27
N HIS A 104 4.44 22.51 0.98
CA HIS A 104 5.11 21.43 0.23
C HIS A 104 6.57 21.79 -0.12
N ILE A 105 7.38 20.79 -0.46
CA ILE A 105 8.74 21.00 -0.97
C ILE A 105 8.70 21.66 -2.35
N VAL A 106 7.81 21.17 -3.20
CA VAL A 106 7.69 21.58 -4.61
C VAL A 106 6.39 22.33 -4.82
N LYS A 107 6.45 23.42 -5.58
CA LYS A 107 5.25 24.09 -6.13
C LYS A 107 5.01 23.55 -7.52
N GLY A 108 3.94 22.80 -7.74
CA GLY A 108 3.63 22.20 -9.04
C GLY A 108 2.41 21.29 -9.01
N ASN A 109 1.93 20.91 -10.20
CA ASN A 109 0.78 20.02 -10.33
C ASN A 109 1.18 18.55 -10.11
N PHE A 110 0.99 18.06 -8.89
CA PHE A 110 1.27 16.68 -8.48
C PHE A 110 0.47 15.62 -9.28
N MET A 111 -0.64 15.98 -9.96
CA MET A 111 -1.38 15.05 -10.83
C MET A 111 -0.52 14.45 -11.94
N THR A 112 0.53 15.15 -12.38
CA THR A 112 1.46 14.66 -13.40
C THR A 112 2.25 13.41 -12.95
N LEU A 113 2.47 13.24 -11.65
CA LEU A 113 3.13 12.06 -11.07
C LEU A 113 2.18 10.87 -10.96
N SER A 114 0.88 11.14 -10.76
CA SER A 114 -0.18 10.13 -10.67
C SER A 114 -0.75 9.70 -12.03
N ALA A 115 -0.41 10.40 -13.12
CA ALA A 115 -0.93 10.15 -14.46
C ALA A 115 -0.33 8.88 -15.09
N LYS A 116 -1.19 7.91 -15.44
CA LYS A 116 -0.75 6.66 -16.07
C LYS A 116 -0.12 6.92 -17.46
N PRO A 117 1.07 6.38 -17.77
CA PRO A 117 1.61 6.39 -19.13
C PRO A 117 0.67 5.71 -20.14
N LYS A 118 0.60 6.25 -21.36
CA LYS A 118 -0.33 5.75 -22.41
C LYS A 118 -0.06 4.31 -22.83
N THR A 119 1.19 3.87 -22.77
CA THR A 119 1.65 2.53 -23.17
C THR A 119 1.58 1.50 -22.05
N LEU A 120 1.43 1.92 -20.78
CA LEU A 120 1.44 1.01 -19.64
C LEU A 120 0.04 0.45 -19.39
N GLU A 121 -0.07 -0.84 -19.09
CA GLU A 121 -1.29 -1.50 -18.64
C GLU A 121 -1.76 -0.91 -17.28
N GLN A 122 -3.06 -1.05 -16.96
CA GLN A 122 -3.66 -0.40 -15.80
C GLN A 122 -3.34 -1.11 -14.48
N GLY A 123 -3.30 -2.44 -14.46
CA GLY A 123 -2.86 -3.26 -13.34
C GLY A 123 -1.41 -2.97 -12.96
N GLU A 124 -0.52 -2.97 -13.95
CA GLU A 124 0.89 -2.57 -13.78
C GLU A 124 1.04 -1.18 -13.13
N TRP A 125 0.24 -0.20 -13.55
CA TRP A 125 0.28 1.14 -12.95
C TRP A 125 -0.16 1.14 -11.49
N VAL A 126 -1.25 0.43 -11.19
CA VAL A 126 -1.77 0.31 -9.82
C VAL A 126 -0.76 -0.42 -8.94
N ALA A 127 -0.13 -1.49 -9.43
CA ALA A 127 0.89 -2.25 -8.72
C ALA A 127 2.10 -1.35 -8.37
N HIS A 128 2.64 -0.64 -9.36
CA HIS A 128 3.72 0.33 -9.15
C HIS A 128 3.36 1.39 -8.10
N GLN A 129 2.16 1.99 -8.20
CA GLN A 129 1.72 3.02 -7.26
C GLN A 129 1.51 2.48 -5.84
N VAL A 130 0.99 1.26 -5.67
CA VAL A 130 0.90 0.61 -4.34
C VAL A 130 2.28 0.49 -3.68
N VAL A 131 3.27 -0.02 -4.41
CA VAL A 131 4.62 -0.24 -3.87
C VAL A 131 5.32 1.09 -3.58
N GLU A 132 5.18 2.07 -4.46
CA GLU A 132 5.82 3.39 -4.30
C GLU A 132 5.24 4.17 -3.11
N HIS A 133 3.92 4.21 -2.96
CA HIS A 133 3.29 4.88 -1.82
C HIS A 133 3.55 4.17 -0.49
N TYR A 134 3.60 2.82 -0.49
CA TYR A 134 3.99 2.07 0.71
C TYR A 134 5.44 2.38 1.12
N ARG A 135 6.37 2.39 0.16
CA ARG A 135 7.77 2.75 0.41
C ARG A 135 7.90 4.16 0.99
N ASN A 136 7.19 5.13 0.42
CA ASN A 136 7.23 6.52 0.87
C ASN A 136 6.61 6.71 2.26
N LEU A 137 5.47 6.07 2.56
CA LEU A 137 4.90 6.05 3.92
C LEU A 137 5.87 5.42 4.93
N TRP A 138 6.51 4.31 4.58
CA TRP A 138 7.40 3.58 5.48
C TRP A 138 8.61 4.42 5.93
N LEU A 139 9.10 5.34 5.09
CA LEU A 139 10.17 6.28 5.47
C LEU A 139 9.77 7.16 6.67
N PHE A 140 8.53 7.64 6.74
CA PHE A 140 8.03 8.42 7.89
C PHE A 140 7.73 7.54 9.10
N VAL A 141 7.17 6.34 8.89
CA VAL A 141 6.94 5.37 9.97
C VAL A 141 8.24 5.01 10.68
N ARG A 142 9.34 4.86 9.95
CA ARG A 142 10.65 4.59 10.55
C ARG A 142 11.10 5.67 11.55
N VAL A 143 10.74 6.94 11.33
CA VAL A 143 11.09 8.03 12.27
C VAL A 143 10.41 7.84 13.63
N ILE A 144 9.13 7.45 13.65
CA ILE A 144 8.38 7.25 14.92
C ILE A 144 8.58 5.87 15.55
N HIS A 145 9.16 4.92 14.82
CA HIS A 145 9.52 3.57 15.25
C HIS A 145 11.01 3.39 15.58
N GLU A 146 11.85 4.41 15.34
CA GLU A 146 13.23 4.42 15.81
C GLU A 146 13.26 4.40 17.34
N LYS A 147 14.28 3.76 17.91
CA LYS A 147 14.41 3.64 19.37
C LYS A 147 15.34 4.71 19.92
N ASP A 148 14.86 5.41 20.94
CA ASP A 148 15.68 6.30 21.76
C ASP A 148 16.68 5.49 22.61
N GLU A 149 17.59 6.19 23.31
CA GLU A 149 18.60 5.58 24.19
C GLU A 149 17.98 4.70 25.29
N ASP A 150 16.77 5.06 25.77
CA ASP A 150 15.96 4.30 26.74
C ASP A 150 15.31 3.03 26.14
N GLY A 151 15.49 2.77 24.84
CA GLY A 151 14.92 1.64 24.11
C GLY A 151 13.43 1.75 23.77
N THR A 152 12.78 2.86 24.14
CA THR A 152 11.41 3.24 23.77
C THR A 152 11.35 3.84 22.37
N THR A 153 10.18 3.78 21.75
CA THR A 153 9.85 4.43 20.47
C THR A 153 8.94 5.63 20.69
N ILE A 154 8.97 6.63 19.82
CA ILE A 154 8.12 7.83 19.91
C ILE A 154 6.63 7.44 19.89
N CYS A 155 6.23 6.59 18.94
CA CYS A 155 4.92 5.94 18.96
C CYS A 155 5.01 4.66 19.81
N ASN A 156 4.33 4.61 20.95
CA ASN A 156 4.37 3.50 21.90
C ASN A 156 3.03 3.33 22.65
N PRO A 157 2.81 2.28 23.46
CA PRO A 157 1.55 2.07 24.18
C PRO A 157 1.13 3.18 25.15
N LYS A 158 2.08 3.99 25.65
CA LYS A 158 1.79 5.08 26.59
C LYS A 158 1.39 6.36 25.85
N THR A 159 2.07 6.69 24.75
CA THR A 159 1.77 7.87 23.93
C THR A 159 0.56 7.65 23.04
N CYS A 160 0.43 6.45 22.46
CA CYS A 160 -0.61 6.08 21.50
C CYS A 160 -1.28 4.74 21.86
N PRO A 161 -2.09 4.69 22.95
CA PRO A 161 -2.72 3.46 23.44
C PRO A 161 -3.76 2.85 22.49
N ARG A 162 -4.23 3.62 21.49
CA ARG A 162 -5.10 3.16 20.41
C ARG A 162 -4.69 3.78 19.08
N MET A 163 -4.91 3.06 17.98
CA MET A 163 -4.75 3.62 16.64
C MET A 163 -5.89 4.60 16.34
N SER A 164 -5.60 5.90 16.27
CA SER A 164 -6.64 6.93 16.10
C SER A 164 -6.18 8.16 15.30
N ALA A 165 -7.16 8.85 14.72
CA ALA A 165 -7.03 10.13 14.02
C ALA A 165 -7.89 11.19 14.73
N GLY A 166 -7.32 11.77 15.79
CA GLY A 166 -8.02 12.69 16.70
C GLY A 166 -8.95 11.95 17.69
N ALA A 167 -9.83 12.70 18.35
CA ALA A 167 -10.73 12.15 19.36
C ALA A 167 -11.83 11.24 18.78
N ASN A 168 -12.33 11.59 17.58
CA ASN A 168 -13.57 11.08 17.00
C ASN A 168 -13.38 9.87 16.06
N HIS A 169 -12.14 9.55 15.66
CA HIS A 169 -11.86 8.45 14.74
C HIS A 169 -10.89 7.45 15.39
N SER A 170 -11.39 6.28 15.78
CA SER A 170 -10.57 5.12 16.18
C SER A 170 -10.54 4.10 15.03
N PHE A 171 -9.39 3.47 14.80
CA PHE A 171 -9.18 2.48 13.76
C PHE A 171 -8.93 1.10 14.37
N THR A 172 -9.93 0.21 14.28
CA THR A 172 -9.79 -1.18 14.73
C THR A 172 -9.03 -2.04 13.72
N TRP A 173 -8.23 -2.98 14.20
CA TRP A 173 -7.67 -4.07 13.42
C TRP A 173 -8.64 -5.26 13.38
N LEU A 174 -8.54 -6.15 12.38
CA LEU A 174 -9.32 -7.39 12.34
C LEU A 174 -8.47 -8.57 12.82
N ASN A 175 -8.91 -9.25 13.87
CA ASN A 175 -8.21 -10.42 14.39
C ASN A 175 -8.43 -11.67 13.49
N SER A 176 -7.80 -12.80 13.84
CA SER A 176 -7.93 -14.06 13.08
C SER A 176 -9.36 -14.60 12.99
N ARG A 177 -10.27 -14.18 13.89
CA ARG A 177 -11.71 -14.51 13.87
C ARG A 177 -12.55 -13.48 13.10
N ARG A 178 -11.91 -12.48 12.46
CA ARG A 178 -12.52 -11.34 11.75
C ARG A 178 -13.30 -10.39 12.66
N GLU A 179 -13.01 -10.40 13.96
CA GLU A 179 -13.60 -9.46 14.92
C GLU A 179 -12.78 -8.16 14.95
N PRO A 180 -13.41 -6.98 15.00
CA PRO A 180 -12.72 -5.71 15.20
C PRO A 180 -12.15 -5.63 16.63
N VAL A 181 -10.85 -5.38 16.74
CA VAL A 181 -10.14 -5.18 18.01
C VAL A 181 -9.44 -3.82 18.00
N GLU A 182 -9.52 -3.09 19.11
CA GLU A 182 -8.64 -1.93 19.31
C GLU A 182 -7.24 -2.43 19.71
N VAL A 183 -6.22 -1.85 19.08
CA VAL A 183 -4.80 -2.12 19.35
C VAL A 183 -4.04 -0.80 19.45
N PRO A 184 -2.96 -0.72 20.23
CA PRO A 184 -2.08 0.44 20.26
C PRO A 184 -1.53 0.80 18.87
N ALA A 185 -1.28 2.08 18.62
CA ALA A 185 -0.96 2.54 17.26
C ALA A 185 0.33 1.93 16.69
N HIS A 186 1.40 1.85 17.49
CA HIS A 186 2.66 1.21 17.11
C HIS A 186 2.50 -0.28 16.70
N GLU A 187 1.58 -0.99 17.36
CA GLU A 187 1.26 -2.39 17.06
C GLU A 187 0.41 -2.48 15.79
N TYR A 188 -0.60 -1.61 15.64
CA TYR A 188 -1.38 -1.47 14.42
C TYR A 188 -0.49 -1.28 13.20
N ILE A 189 0.48 -0.36 13.28
CA ILE A 189 1.42 -0.03 12.20
C ILE A 189 2.32 -1.24 11.88
N SER A 190 2.76 -1.99 12.89
CA SER A 190 3.55 -3.23 12.70
C SER A 190 2.74 -4.38 12.09
N LEU A 191 1.45 -4.51 12.45
CA LEU A 191 0.52 -5.46 11.85
C LEU A 191 0.21 -5.09 10.40
N MET A 192 -0.02 -3.80 10.14
CA MET A 192 -0.21 -3.22 8.81
C MET A 192 1.00 -3.49 7.91
N GLN A 193 2.23 -3.21 8.38
CA GLN A 193 3.46 -3.47 7.63
C GLN A 193 3.54 -4.94 7.20
N ARG A 194 3.42 -5.87 8.16
CA ARG A 194 3.50 -7.31 7.89
C ARG A 194 2.42 -7.77 6.90
N TRP A 195 1.23 -7.19 7.00
CA TRP A 195 0.11 -7.49 6.11
C TRP A 195 0.32 -6.94 4.70
N ILE A 196 0.79 -5.69 4.52
CA ILE A 196 1.10 -5.14 3.18
C ILE A 196 2.26 -5.90 2.54
N SER A 197 3.38 -6.10 3.26
CA SER A 197 4.52 -6.88 2.75
C SER A 197 4.08 -8.27 2.29
N GLY A 198 3.34 -9.01 3.11
CA GLY A 198 2.81 -10.33 2.73
C GLY A 198 1.77 -10.33 1.59
N LYS A 199 1.30 -9.17 1.13
CA LYS A 199 0.50 -9.02 -0.09
C LYS A 199 1.36 -8.67 -1.30
N VAL A 200 2.27 -7.71 -1.16
CA VAL A 200 3.18 -7.24 -2.23
C VAL A 200 4.21 -8.30 -2.61
N GLU A 201 4.65 -9.12 -1.65
CA GLU A 201 5.63 -10.21 -1.87
C GLU A 201 4.96 -11.50 -2.38
N ASN A 202 3.63 -11.56 -2.47
CA ASN A 202 2.90 -12.73 -2.97
C ASN A 202 2.75 -12.65 -4.50
N THR A 203 3.47 -13.52 -5.21
CA THR A 203 3.45 -13.61 -6.68
C THR A 203 2.09 -13.94 -7.29
N ASP A 204 1.17 -14.55 -6.53
CA ASP A 204 -0.20 -14.83 -7.00
C ASP A 204 -1.08 -13.56 -7.01
N ILE A 205 -0.67 -12.51 -6.29
CA ILE A 205 -1.39 -11.22 -6.18
C ILE A 205 -0.64 -10.12 -6.94
N PHE A 206 0.69 -10.11 -6.85
CA PHE A 206 1.60 -9.21 -7.55
C PHE A 206 2.57 -10.06 -8.38
N PRO A 207 2.21 -10.45 -9.62
CA PRO A 207 3.09 -11.19 -10.50
C PRO A 207 4.40 -10.42 -10.74
N THR A 208 5.52 -11.15 -10.73
CA THR A 208 6.86 -10.60 -10.96
C THR A 208 7.56 -11.20 -12.17
N ASP A 209 6.87 -12.04 -12.95
CA ASP A 209 7.42 -12.66 -14.16
C ASP A 209 7.42 -11.63 -15.31
N PRO A 210 8.59 -11.20 -15.83
CA PRO A 210 8.65 -10.27 -16.96
C PRO A 210 7.99 -10.81 -18.24
N ALA A 211 7.76 -12.13 -18.36
CA ALA A 211 7.04 -12.73 -19.48
C ALA A 211 5.51 -12.53 -19.39
N SER A 212 4.98 -12.20 -18.22
CA SER A 212 3.55 -11.90 -18.04
C SER A 212 3.18 -10.45 -18.38
N VAL A 213 4.13 -9.52 -18.28
CA VAL A 213 3.91 -8.07 -18.40
C VAL A 213 3.29 -7.69 -19.75
N SER A 214 2.14 -7.02 -19.70
CA SER A 214 1.43 -6.55 -20.89
C SER A 214 1.53 -5.03 -21.09
N PHE A 215 1.15 -4.57 -22.28
CA PHE A 215 1.13 -3.15 -22.65
C PHE A 215 -0.28 -2.71 -23.01
N ALA A 216 -0.60 -1.44 -22.78
CA ALA A 216 -1.90 -0.89 -23.15
C ALA A 216 -2.02 -0.76 -24.68
N TYR A 217 -3.02 -1.43 -25.25
CA TYR A 217 -3.40 -1.27 -26.64
C TYR A 217 -4.02 0.11 -26.88
N ASN A 218 -3.50 0.83 -27.87
CA ASN A 218 -3.89 2.20 -28.16
C ASN A 218 -5.20 2.22 -28.98
N THR A 219 -6.35 2.31 -28.31
CA THR A 219 -7.70 2.23 -28.90
C THR A 219 -8.06 3.35 -29.90
N ALA A 220 -7.19 4.35 -30.05
CA ALA A 220 -7.34 5.45 -31.01
C ALA A 220 -6.75 5.18 -32.41
N ALA A 221 -6.09 4.02 -32.63
CA ALA A 221 -5.62 3.61 -33.95
C ALA A 221 -6.68 2.75 -34.67
N PRO A 222 -6.92 2.94 -35.99
CA PRO A 222 -7.61 1.94 -36.81
C PRO A 222 -6.78 0.65 -36.74
N GLY A 223 -7.31 -0.36 -36.06
CA GLY A 223 -6.49 -1.51 -35.66
C GLY A 223 -5.98 -2.30 -36.88
N PRO A 224 -4.71 -2.75 -36.87
CA PRO A 224 -4.34 -3.89 -37.70
C PRO A 224 -5.16 -5.10 -37.23
N ALA A 225 -5.64 -5.91 -38.19
CA ALA A 225 -6.33 -7.16 -37.86
C ALA A 225 -5.45 -8.04 -36.97
N ALA A 226 -6.09 -8.85 -36.12
CA ALA A 226 -5.45 -9.70 -35.12
C ALA A 226 -4.17 -10.36 -35.65
N SER A 227 -3.04 -10.10 -34.99
CA SER A 227 -1.74 -10.69 -35.33
C SER A 227 -1.75 -12.18 -35.00
N SER A 228 -2.21 -12.99 -35.96
CA SER A 228 -2.10 -14.44 -35.92
C SER A 228 -0.63 -14.83 -35.83
N THR A 229 -0.26 -15.46 -34.72
CA THR A 229 1.07 -16.04 -34.50
C THR A 229 1.38 -17.04 -35.61
N TYR A 230 2.39 -16.75 -36.44
CA TYR A 230 2.90 -17.71 -37.42
C TYR A 230 3.83 -18.72 -36.72
N PRO A 231 3.55 -20.04 -36.76
CA PRO A 231 4.52 -21.05 -36.37
C PRO A 231 5.51 -21.28 -37.52
N SER A 232 6.77 -20.91 -37.32
CA SER A 232 7.85 -21.29 -38.24
C SER A 232 8.11 -22.80 -38.16
N GLY A 233 7.65 -23.54 -39.18
CA GLY A 233 7.88 -24.97 -39.33
C GLY A 233 8.29 -25.32 -40.76
N SER A 234 9.59 -25.39 -41.03
CA SER A 234 10.12 -25.89 -42.29
C SER A 234 10.05 -27.42 -42.34
N GLY A 235 9.11 -27.97 -43.12
CA GLY A 235 8.94 -29.41 -43.33
C GLY A 235 8.38 -29.70 -44.72
N SER A 236 8.94 -30.68 -45.42
CA SER A 236 8.74 -30.90 -46.85
C SER A 236 7.55 -31.80 -47.19
N SER A 237 6.95 -31.52 -48.36
CA SER A 237 6.32 -32.47 -49.30
C SER A 237 5.21 -33.41 -48.83
N SER A 238 3.98 -33.16 -49.31
CA SER A 238 3.27 -34.08 -50.22
C SER A 238 1.97 -33.46 -50.74
N ALA A 239 1.53 -33.83 -51.94
CA ALA A 239 0.32 -33.30 -52.57
C ALA A 239 -0.91 -34.11 -52.13
N GLY A 240 -1.90 -33.44 -51.54
CA GLY A 240 -3.22 -33.99 -51.24
C GLY A 240 -4.28 -32.89 -51.35
N THR A 241 -5.35 -33.14 -52.10
CA THR A 241 -6.44 -32.16 -52.30
C THR A 241 -7.26 -31.97 -51.02
N PRO A 242 -7.46 -30.73 -50.53
CA PRO A 242 -8.23 -30.49 -49.31
C PRO A 242 -9.74 -30.68 -49.54
N ILE A 243 -10.38 -31.44 -48.66
CA ILE A 243 -11.83 -31.64 -48.61
C ILE A 243 -12.45 -30.44 -47.85
N PRO A 244 -13.51 -29.78 -48.35
CA PRO A 244 -14.15 -28.68 -47.63
C PRO A 244 -14.94 -29.18 -46.41
N ALA A 245 -14.62 -28.67 -45.23
CA ALA A 245 -15.46 -28.80 -44.04
C ALA A 245 -16.66 -27.84 -44.12
N PRO A 246 -17.82 -28.17 -43.50
CA PRO A 246 -18.99 -27.29 -43.53
C PRO A 246 -18.76 -25.99 -42.72
N PRO A 247 -19.42 -24.88 -43.08
CA PRO A 247 -19.23 -23.61 -42.40
C PRO A 247 -19.90 -23.63 -41.02
N THR A 248 -19.09 -23.71 -39.95
CA THR A 248 -19.56 -23.44 -38.58
C THR A 248 -19.83 -21.94 -38.43
N SER A 249 -21.09 -21.55 -38.54
CA SER A 249 -21.58 -20.18 -38.36
C SER A 249 -21.64 -19.77 -36.88
N SER A 250 -20.47 -19.74 -36.21
CA SER A 250 -20.34 -19.22 -34.85
C SER A 250 -20.36 -17.69 -34.83
N ASN A 251 -21.53 -17.09 -35.09
CA ASN A 251 -21.82 -15.66 -34.88
C ASN A 251 -21.94 -15.28 -33.39
N LEU A 252 -21.14 -15.90 -32.53
CA LEU A 252 -20.98 -15.46 -31.15
C LEU A 252 -20.13 -14.18 -31.16
N PRO A 253 -20.58 -13.08 -30.51
CA PRO A 253 -19.72 -11.91 -30.36
C PRO A 253 -18.45 -12.33 -29.60
N ILE A 254 -17.29 -11.76 -29.95
CA ILE A 254 -16.00 -12.09 -29.31
C ILE A 254 -16.07 -11.91 -27.77
N SER A 255 -16.91 -10.98 -27.30
CA SER A 255 -17.25 -10.75 -25.90
C SER A 255 -17.89 -11.96 -25.17
N ALA A 256 -18.42 -12.95 -25.88
CA ALA A 256 -18.97 -14.19 -25.31
C ALA A 256 -17.95 -15.34 -25.25
N LEU A 257 -16.80 -15.20 -25.92
CA LEU A 257 -15.66 -16.13 -25.84
C LEU A 257 -14.57 -15.62 -24.88
N SER A 258 -14.46 -14.30 -24.72
CA SER A 258 -13.71 -13.69 -23.63
C SER A 258 -14.48 -13.87 -22.31
N GLY A 259 -13.99 -14.76 -21.43
CA GLY A 259 -14.44 -14.79 -20.04
C GLY A 259 -14.21 -13.43 -19.36
N SER A 260 -14.91 -13.16 -18.24
CA SER A 260 -14.96 -11.86 -17.54
C SER A 260 -13.67 -11.05 -17.62
N ASP A 261 -13.77 -9.77 -17.96
CA ASP A 261 -12.61 -8.88 -18.06
C ASP A 261 -12.35 -8.14 -16.74
N TRP A 262 -11.08 -7.92 -16.39
CA TRP A 262 -10.69 -7.23 -15.16
C TRP A 262 -9.33 -6.53 -15.31
N VAL A 263 -9.09 -5.50 -14.49
CA VAL A 263 -7.86 -4.71 -14.49
C VAL A 263 -6.65 -5.59 -14.19
N GLY A 264 -5.60 -5.53 -15.03
CA GLY A 264 -4.40 -6.36 -14.87
C GLY A 264 -4.50 -7.78 -15.42
N LYS A 265 -5.65 -8.23 -15.92
CA LYS A 265 -5.84 -9.59 -16.46
C LYS A 265 -4.81 -9.97 -17.53
N SER A 266 -4.51 -9.05 -18.44
CA SER A 266 -3.52 -9.25 -19.50
C SER A 266 -2.08 -9.39 -18.99
N SER A 267 -1.80 -8.86 -17.79
CA SER A 267 -0.49 -8.91 -17.13
C SER A 267 -0.41 -10.02 -16.05
N GLY A 268 -1.43 -10.88 -15.96
CA GLY A 268 -1.48 -12.00 -15.02
C GLY A 268 -2.03 -11.67 -13.62
N PHE A 269 -2.46 -10.44 -13.33
CA PHE A 269 -3.05 -10.10 -12.03
C PHE A 269 -4.38 -10.83 -11.80
N PRO A 270 -4.69 -11.27 -10.56
CA PRO A 270 -5.94 -11.98 -10.26
C PRO A 270 -7.16 -11.04 -10.21
N PRO A 271 -8.41 -11.55 -10.33
CA PRO A 271 -9.62 -10.74 -10.30
C PRO A 271 -9.77 -9.84 -9.06
N GLU A 272 -9.32 -10.31 -7.89
CA GLU A 272 -9.37 -9.57 -6.62
C GLU A 272 -8.29 -8.48 -6.47
N PHE A 273 -7.35 -8.36 -7.42
CA PHE A 273 -6.19 -7.48 -7.31
C PHE A 273 -6.56 -6.05 -6.91
N VAL A 274 -7.53 -5.44 -7.59
CA VAL A 274 -7.98 -4.05 -7.32
C VAL A 274 -8.56 -3.90 -5.90
N GLU A 275 -9.31 -4.89 -5.41
CA GLU A 275 -9.87 -4.86 -4.06
C GLU A 275 -8.78 -4.95 -2.99
N VAL A 276 -7.73 -5.75 -3.26
CA VAL A 276 -6.53 -5.83 -2.41
C VAL A 276 -5.76 -4.51 -2.42
N CYS A 277 -5.56 -3.87 -3.58
CA CYS A 277 -4.91 -2.57 -3.69
C CYS A 277 -5.69 -1.47 -2.95
N GLN A 278 -7.01 -1.41 -3.09
CA GLN A 278 -7.87 -0.51 -2.31
C GLN A 278 -7.74 -0.76 -0.79
N ALA A 279 -7.68 -2.03 -0.37
CA ALA A 279 -7.48 -2.36 1.05
C ALA A 279 -6.09 -1.92 1.55
N ILE A 280 -5.05 -2.02 0.73
CA ILE A 280 -3.72 -1.50 1.01
C ILE A 280 -3.73 0.03 1.14
N PHE A 281 -4.35 0.76 0.21
CA PHE A 281 -4.48 2.22 0.29
C PHE A 281 -5.28 2.69 1.51
N ARG A 282 -6.38 2.02 1.88
CA ARG A 282 -7.10 2.27 3.14
C ARG A 282 -6.19 2.17 4.37
N GLN A 283 -5.34 1.14 4.43
CA GLN A 283 -4.42 0.96 5.55
C GLN A 283 -3.33 2.03 5.58
N MET A 284 -2.77 2.41 4.42
CA MET A 284 -1.81 3.51 4.30
C MET A 284 -2.42 4.85 4.75
N PHE A 285 -3.65 5.16 4.33
CA PHE A 285 -4.36 6.38 4.74
C PHE A 285 -4.53 6.47 6.26
N ARG A 286 -4.95 5.38 6.92
CA ARG A 286 -5.10 5.34 8.39
C ARG A 286 -3.81 5.68 9.11
N VAL A 287 -2.67 5.21 8.61
CA VAL A 287 -1.36 5.54 9.19
C VAL A 287 -0.96 6.98 8.90
N TYR A 288 -1.13 7.51 7.68
CA TYR A 288 -0.95 8.94 7.43
C TYR A 288 -1.78 9.81 8.38
N ALA A 289 -3.07 9.52 8.53
CA ALA A 289 -3.95 10.24 9.44
C ALA A 289 -3.42 10.20 10.89
N HIS A 290 -2.95 9.04 11.36
CA HIS A 290 -2.32 8.93 12.67
C HIS A 290 -1.04 9.77 12.80
N LEU A 291 -0.15 9.75 11.79
CA LEU A 291 1.05 10.60 11.77
C LEU A 291 0.71 12.09 11.91
N TYR A 292 -0.32 12.56 11.20
CA TYR A 292 -0.78 13.95 11.31
C TYR A 292 -1.37 14.26 12.69
N TRP A 293 -2.30 13.42 13.18
CA TRP A 293 -3.03 13.71 14.41
C TRP A 293 -2.20 13.52 15.69
N ALA A 294 -1.23 12.60 15.72
CA ALA A 294 -0.44 12.28 16.91
C ALA A 294 1.02 12.74 16.85
N HIS A 295 1.63 12.83 15.67
CA HIS A 295 3.08 12.96 15.51
C HIS A 295 3.54 14.13 14.63
N PHE A 296 2.64 15.00 14.17
CA PHE A 296 3.02 16.10 13.27
C PHE A 296 3.93 17.12 13.95
N SER A 297 3.65 17.51 15.19
CA SER A 297 4.54 18.42 15.94
C SER A 297 5.83 17.68 16.30
N GLU A 298 5.71 16.67 17.17
CA GLU A 298 6.80 15.81 17.61
C GLU A 298 6.67 14.43 16.91
N PRO A 299 7.58 14.03 15.99
CA PRO A 299 8.86 14.67 15.67
C PRO A 299 8.88 15.47 14.34
N PHE A 300 7.83 15.41 13.50
CA PHE A 300 7.99 15.81 12.09
C PHE A 300 8.20 17.32 11.89
N TYR A 301 7.55 18.18 12.68
CA TYR A 301 7.75 19.63 12.61
C TYR A 301 9.09 20.03 13.21
N ASP A 302 9.44 19.47 14.38
CA ASP A 302 10.70 19.79 15.08
C ASP A 302 11.94 19.36 14.26
N LEU A 303 11.85 18.24 13.53
CA LEU A 303 12.88 17.79 12.59
C LEU A 303 12.82 18.48 11.20
N SER A 304 11.92 19.44 10.99
CA SER A 304 11.70 20.12 9.69
C SER A 304 11.40 19.16 8.52
N LEU A 305 10.66 18.09 8.81
CA LEU A 305 10.18 17.06 7.87
C LEU A 305 8.72 17.27 7.45
N GLU A 306 8.07 18.35 7.91
CA GLU A 306 6.67 18.63 7.67
C GLU A 306 6.37 18.79 6.16
N LYS A 307 7.29 19.41 5.40
CA LYS A 307 7.13 19.59 3.95
C LYS A 307 7.23 18.27 3.19
N GLN A 308 8.08 17.36 3.64
CA GLN A 308 8.27 16.01 3.11
C GLN A 308 6.98 15.22 3.32
N LEU A 309 6.45 15.21 4.55
CA LEU A 309 5.21 14.54 4.92
C LEU A 309 4.02 15.08 4.10
N ASN A 310 3.89 16.42 4.01
CA ASN A 310 2.88 17.08 3.18
C ASN A 310 2.98 16.71 1.71
N SER A 311 4.19 16.71 1.13
CA SER A 311 4.39 16.40 -0.29
C SER A 311 4.04 14.95 -0.61
N CYS A 312 4.46 14.01 0.24
CA CYS A 312 4.12 12.60 0.08
C CYS A 312 2.63 12.33 0.30
N PHE A 313 2.00 12.90 1.34
CA PHE A 313 0.58 12.69 1.60
C PHE A 313 -0.33 13.34 0.54
N SER A 314 0.03 14.54 0.06
CA SER A 314 -0.65 15.21 -1.06
C SER A 314 -0.59 14.36 -2.34
N HIS A 315 0.59 13.84 -2.69
CA HIS A 315 0.74 12.92 -3.83
C HIS A 315 -0.03 11.61 -3.63
N PHE A 316 -0.05 11.07 -2.41
CA PHE A 316 -0.83 9.89 -2.03
C PHE A 316 -2.33 10.11 -2.25
N ILE A 317 -2.91 11.21 -1.75
CA ILE A 317 -4.33 11.54 -1.89
C ILE A 317 -4.71 11.73 -3.37
N LEU A 318 -3.93 12.50 -4.13
CA LEU A 318 -4.19 12.71 -5.56
C LEU A 318 -4.13 11.40 -6.35
N THR A 319 -3.14 10.55 -6.08
CA THR A 319 -3.05 9.21 -6.69
C THR A 319 -4.22 8.32 -6.29
N ALA A 320 -4.55 8.27 -5.00
CA ALA A 320 -5.60 7.40 -4.48
C ALA A 320 -6.98 7.75 -5.05
N MET A 321 -7.27 9.04 -5.18
CA MET A 321 -8.53 9.53 -5.76
C MET A 321 -8.55 9.40 -7.29
N ALA A 322 -7.41 9.60 -7.97
CA ALA A 322 -7.32 9.40 -9.43
C ALA A 322 -7.54 7.94 -9.83
N LEU A 323 -7.01 6.99 -9.06
CA LEU A 323 -7.08 5.55 -9.32
C LEU A 323 -8.25 4.82 -8.64
N GLU A 324 -9.15 5.53 -7.94
CA GLU A 324 -10.26 4.93 -7.16
C GLU A 324 -9.77 3.92 -6.10
N MET A 325 -8.58 4.16 -5.54
CA MET A 325 -8.05 3.39 -4.42
C MET A 325 -8.67 3.79 -3.08
N LEU A 326 -9.14 5.05 -2.98
CA LEU A 326 -9.92 5.56 -1.86
C LEU A 326 -11.24 6.20 -2.35
N LYS A 327 -12.25 6.16 -1.49
CA LYS A 327 -13.56 6.80 -1.65
C LYS A 327 -13.61 8.10 -0.83
N PRO A 328 -14.43 9.10 -1.21
CA PRO A 328 -14.51 10.37 -0.47
C PRO A 328 -14.70 10.23 1.04
N HIS A 329 -15.65 9.39 1.49
CA HIS A 329 -15.93 9.18 2.92
C HIS A 329 -14.81 8.47 3.70
N GLU A 330 -13.83 7.87 3.01
CA GLU A 330 -12.65 7.30 3.66
C GLU A 330 -11.65 8.42 4.04
N LEU A 331 -11.79 9.62 3.47
CA LEU A 331 -10.94 10.78 3.74
C LEU A 331 -11.39 11.61 4.96
N ASP A 332 -12.60 11.40 5.49
CA ASP A 332 -13.23 12.15 6.59
C ASP A 332 -12.25 12.56 7.73
N PRO A 333 -11.36 11.68 8.26
CA PRO A 333 -10.44 12.05 9.34
C PRO A 333 -9.40 13.12 8.98
N MET A 334 -9.16 13.35 7.68
CA MET A 334 -8.22 14.32 7.13
C MET A 334 -8.88 15.34 6.19
N GLN A 335 -10.21 15.32 6.06
CA GLN A 335 -10.97 16.24 5.21
C GLN A 335 -10.60 17.72 5.40
N PRO A 336 -10.37 18.24 6.63
CA PRO A 336 -10.00 19.64 6.80
C PRO A 336 -8.64 20.02 6.18
N LEU A 337 -7.72 19.06 6.02
CA LEU A 337 -6.45 19.27 5.30
C LEU A 337 -6.64 19.19 3.77
N VAL A 338 -7.50 18.28 3.31
CA VAL A 338 -7.93 18.18 1.90
C VAL A 338 -8.57 19.48 1.43
N ASP A 339 -9.46 20.05 2.25
CA ASP A 339 -10.12 21.33 2.00
C ASP A 339 -9.14 22.50 1.93
N LEU A 340 -8.19 22.56 2.89
CA LEU A 340 -7.13 23.56 2.91
C LEU A 340 -6.26 23.50 1.65
N TRP A 341 -5.92 22.30 1.18
CA TRP A 341 -5.14 22.07 -0.04
C TRP A 341 -5.93 22.28 -1.33
N ALA A 342 -7.25 22.14 -1.33
CA ALA A 342 -8.10 22.58 -2.43
C ALA A 342 -8.20 24.12 -2.48
N ALA A 343 -8.40 24.77 -1.34
CA ALA A 343 -8.55 26.22 -1.27
C ALA A 343 -7.26 27.00 -1.56
N ASN A 344 -6.09 26.44 -1.23
CA ASN A 344 -4.79 27.07 -1.48
C ASN A 344 -4.21 26.78 -2.89
N GLY A 345 -4.89 25.96 -3.70
CA GLY A 345 -4.47 25.60 -5.06
C GLY A 345 -3.44 24.46 -5.16
N THR A 346 -3.11 23.76 -4.06
CA THR A 346 -2.29 22.53 -4.10
C THR A 346 -3.00 21.42 -4.86
N PHE A 347 -4.28 21.22 -4.62
CA PHE A 347 -5.13 20.30 -5.39
C PHE A 347 -5.76 21.06 -6.55
N PRO A 348 -5.51 20.66 -7.82
CA PRO A 348 -6.00 21.40 -8.95
C PRO A 348 -7.50 21.09 -9.20
N PRO A 349 -8.29 22.03 -9.78
CA PRO A 349 -9.74 21.87 -9.91
C PRO A 349 -10.19 20.65 -10.73
N GLU A 350 -9.37 20.18 -11.67
CA GLU A 350 -9.62 18.96 -12.45
C GLU A 350 -9.40 17.65 -11.68
N SER A 351 -8.84 17.70 -10.46
CA SER A 351 -8.59 16.51 -9.65
C SER A 351 -9.84 16.04 -8.91
N ARG A 352 -9.97 14.71 -8.78
CA ARG A 352 -11.02 14.10 -7.95
C ARG A 352 -10.91 14.44 -6.46
N ALA A 353 -9.70 14.76 -5.98
CA ALA A 353 -9.48 15.23 -4.62
C ALA A 353 -10.06 16.64 -4.39
N TYR A 354 -10.00 17.52 -5.40
CA TYR A 354 -10.69 18.81 -5.34
C TYR A 354 -12.22 18.65 -5.41
N ALA A 355 -12.71 17.72 -6.24
CA ALA A 355 -14.15 17.47 -6.39
C ALA A 355 -14.86 16.98 -5.10
N CYS A 356 -14.12 16.39 -4.15
CA CYS A 356 -14.64 16.03 -2.82
C CYS A 356 -14.26 17.01 -1.70
N ALA A 357 -13.71 18.17 -2.02
CA ALA A 357 -13.26 19.16 -1.04
C ALA A 357 -14.32 20.25 -0.77
N ASN A 358 -14.49 20.62 0.50
CA ASN A 358 -15.23 21.80 0.90
C ASN A 358 -14.33 23.05 0.83
N VAL A 359 -14.31 23.67 -0.35
CA VAL A 359 -13.46 24.85 -0.64
C VAL A 359 -13.82 26.05 0.26
N GLU A 360 -15.05 26.17 0.76
CA GLU A 360 -15.45 27.24 1.68
C GLU A 360 -14.80 27.06 3.07
N ALA A 361 -14.83 25.83 3.60
CA ALA A 361 -14.09 25.49 4.81
C ALA A 361 -12.57 25.70 4.64
N GLY A 362 -12.01 25.30 3.50
CA GLY A 362 -10.59 25.51 3.19
C GLY A 362 -10.20 27.00 3.19
N LYS A 363 -11.03 27.86 2.58
CA LYS A 363 -10.83 29.33 2.64
C LYS A 363 -10.88 29.85 4.07
N ARG A 364 -11.82 29.36 4.89
CA ARG A 364 -11.91 29.74 6.30
C ARG A 364 -10.68 29.34 7.12
N LEU A 365 -10.06 28.20 6.82
CA LEU A 365 -8.78 27.80 7.42
C LEU A 365 -7.60 28.70 6.99
N LEU A 366 -7.59 29.16 5.74
CA LEU A 366 -6.59 30.13 5.24
C LEU A 366 -6.70 31.48 5.95
N GLU A 367 -7.92 32.02 6.10
CA GLU A 367 -8.17 33.27 6.84
C GLU A 367 -7.65 33.19 8.28
N ILE A 368 -7.99 32.10 8.99
CA ILE A 368 -7.57 31.88 10.39
C ILE A 368 -6.04 31.73 10.49
N SER A 369 -5.40 31.12 9.48
CA SER A 369 -3.95 30.94 9.44
C SER A 369 -3.18 32.22 9.10
N GLY A 370 -3.80 33.16 8.39
CA GLY A 370 -3.22 34.46 8.02
C GLY A 370 -3.50 35.59 9.00
N ALA A 371 -4.35 35.36 10.00
CA ALA A 371 -4.71 36.32 11.05
C ALA A 371 -3.96 36.12 12.38
N ALA A 372 -2.88 35.33 12.37
CA ALA A 372 -2.08 34.93 13.52
C ALA A 372 -0.63 35.41 13.41
#